data_AF-A0AA44Z615-F1
#
_entry.id   AF-A0AA44Z615-F1
#
_cell.length_a   1.000
_cell.length_b   1.000
_cell.length_c   1.000
_cell.angle_alpha   90.00
_cell.angle_beta   90.00
_cell.angle_gamma   90.00
#
_symmetry.space_group_name_H-M   'P 1'
#
loop_
_entity.id
_entity.type
_entity.pdbx_description
1 polymer ?
#
loop_
_entity_poly.entity_id
_entity_poly.type
_entity_poly.pdbx_seq_one_letter_code
_entity_poly.pdbx_strand_id
1 'polypeptide(L)'
;RNSAKLLLTITNKGAELDLSQAKSVRMSFRKPDGTRVFQNDCQPINVLKGKYQIVLKTQTLASIGNVIAQIHIDEEDRTLDTQKFLFVVNESLSSDGAVESTNEFTIIQKAIEAGKKLEGKDIDGIIAAGAKADAALPKAGGTMTGNIEMNGSRDLSFKNANSETVLRNNTSGNFALYDKKNDNVVWAYNPSTKAFTVDTANTNLVKSNQIYTGWLHFIGSTKQLGSGDDLNNIVDSGLYGGTGLLNSPDGLTAYHFYVEVIKYNDTNYTLQRATTLAGNITISGNVGTWVRRKSGSGWGAWEKLLDSKGGTMTGALNMDRVNN
;
A
#
# COMPACT_ATOMS: atom_id res chain seq x y z
N ARG A 1 5.41 -5.75 71.64
CA ARG A 1 6.40 -4.77 71.12
C ARG A 1 7.69 -4.97 71.92
N ASN A 2 8.80 -5.36 71.28
CA ASN A 2 10.06 -5.59 72.01
C ASN A 2 10.69 -4.25 72.43
N SER A 3 10.96 -4.09 73.71
CA SER A 3 11.63 -2.91 74.29
C SER A 3 13.08 -3.18 74.71
N ALA A 4 13.54 -4.44 74.63
CA ALA A 4 14.88 -4.82 75.02
C ALA A 4 15.93 -4.17 74.11
N LYS A 5 16.85 -3.44 74.72
CA LYS A 5 17.83 -2.61 74.03
C LYS A 5 19.21 -2.85 74.63
N LEU A 6 20.20 -2.99 73.76
CA LEU A 6 21.61 -2.99 74.17
C LEU A 6 22.21 -1.62 73.89
N LEU A 7 22.83 -1.04 74.91
CA LEU A 7 23.64 0.16 74.83
C LEU A 7 25.11 -0.29 74.87
N LEU A 8 25.82 -0.02 73.79
CA LEU A 8 27.15 -0.58 73.55
C LEU A 8 28.16 0.56 73.58
N THR A 9 29.28 0.35 74.28
CA THR A 9 30.47 1.19 74.20
C THR A 9 31.61 0.33 73.70
N ILE A 10 31.99 0.54 72.44
CA ILE A 10 33.03 -0.21 71.77
C ILE A 10 34.35 0.51 72.03
N THR A 11 35.34 -0.22 72.54
CA THR A 11 36.65 0.33 72.93
C THR A 11 37.77 -0.47 72.28
N ASN A 12 38.90 0.19 72.05
CA ASN A 12 40.13 -0.49 71.64
C ASN A 12 41.07 -0.55 72.85
N LYS A 13 41.27 -1.76 73.40
CA LYS A 13 42.07 -1.99 74.61
C LYS A 13 41.67 -1.08 75.79
N GLY A 14 40.38 -0.79 75.92
CA GLY A 14 39.82 0.05 77.00
C GLY A 14 39.80 1.56 76.72
N ALA A 15 40.40 2.04 75.63
CA ALA A 15 40.33 3.44 75.21
C ALA A 15 39.10 3.71 74.32
N GLU A 16 38.59 4.95 74.34
CA GLU A 16 37.54 5.40 73.42
C GLU A 16 37.97 5.16 71.96
N LEU A 17 37.04 4.64 71.15
CA LEU A 17 37.29 4.30 69.75
C LEU A 17 36.43 5.18 68.84
N ASP A 18 37.06 5.97 67.97
CA ASP A 18 36.37 6.69 66.91
C ASP A 18 35.99 5.71 65.78
N LEU A 19 34.69 5.63 65.49
CA LEU A 19 34.11 4.79 64.45
C LEU A 19 33.53 5.61 63.28
N SER A 20 34.01 6.85 63.07
CA SER A 20 33.51 7.76 62.02
C SER A 20 33.64 7.20 60.61
N GLN A 21 34.58 6.28 60.40
CA GLN A 21 34.82 5.61 59.12
C GLN A 21 34.02 4.31 58.93
N ALA A 22 33.17 3.94 59.90
CA ALA A 22 32.34 2.74 59.78
C ALA A 22 31.26 2.91 58.70
N LYS A 23 31.34 2.10 57.64
CA LYS A 23 30.32 2.00 56.59
C LYS A 23 29.10 1.22 57.08
N SER A 24 29.33 0.20 57.91
CA SER A 24 28.25 -0.50 58.59
C SER A 24 28.68 -1.03 59.96
N VAL A 25 27.75 -1.03 60.91
CA VAL A 25 27.89 -1.71 62.20
C VAL A 25 26.74 -2.69 62.30
N ARG A 26 27.05 -3.98 62.43
CA ARG A 26 26.07 -5.06 62.50
C ARG A 26 26.37 -5.96 63.70
N MET A 27 25.33 -6.60 64.21
CA MET A 27 25.47 -7.55 65.31
C MET A 27 24.94 -8.91 64.91
N SER A 28 25.77 -9.91 65.14
CA SER A 28 25.44 -11.32 64.95
C SER A 28 25.10 -11.93 66.30
N PHE A 29 24.01 -12.69 66.35
CA PHE A 29 23.57 -13.42 67.52
C PHE A 29 23.54 -14.91 67.22
N ARG A 30 24.11 -15.73 68.11
CA ARG A 30 23.89 -17.19 68.12
C ARG A 30 23.00 -17.52 69.30
N LYS A 31 21.83 -18.08 69.00
CA LYS A 31 20.84 -18.47 70.00
C LYS A 31 21.15 -19.83 70.63
N PRO A 32 20.52 -20.17 71.77
CA PRO A 32 20.59 -21.48 72.40
C PRO A 32 20.22 -22.64 71.47
N ASP A 33 19.24 -22.44 70.57
CA ASP A 33 18.80 -23.42 69.58
C ASP A 33 19.81 -23.66 68.43
N GLY A 34 20.96 -22.98 68.47
CA GLY A 34 22.02 -23.10 67.46
C GLY A 34 21.84 -22.19 66.24
N THR A 35 20.65 -21.59 66.04
CA THR A 35 20.40 -20.69 64.91
C THR A 35 21.09 -19.34 65.09
N ARG A 36 21.36 -18.66 63.96
CA ARG A 36 22.01 -17.35 63.93
C ARG A 36 21.06 -16.29 63.43
N VAL A 37 21.08 -15.11 64.05
CA VAL A 37 20.33 -13.93 63.64
C VAL A 37 21.32 -12.81 63.36
N PHE A 38 21.23 -12.20 62.19
CA PHE A 38 22.01 -11.02 61.82
C PHE A 38 21.12 -9.78 61.89
N GLN A 39 21.59 -8.75 62.59
CA GLN A 39 20.90 -7.46 62.66
C GLN A 39 21.83 -6.35 62.21
N ASN A 40 21.41 -5.67 61.14
CA ASN A 40 22.19 -4.60 60.50
C ASN A 40 21.68 -3.20 60.90
N ASP A 41 20.78 -3.12 61.89
CA ASP A 41 20.10 -1.91 62.33
C ASP A 41 20.67 -1.31 63.63
N CYS A 42 21.97 -1.50 63.89
CA CYS A 42 22.67 -0.76 64.95
C CYS A 42 22.62 0.75 64.64
N GLN A 43 22.14 1.54 65.60
CA GLN A 43 22.02 2.98 65.47
C GLN A 43 23.17 3.67 66.24
N PRO A 44 23.85 4.65 65.63
CA PRO A 44 24.87 5.41 66.33
C PRO A 44 24.24 6.28 67.43
N ILE A 45 24.87 6.34 68.60
CA ILE A 45 24.57 7.33 69.64
C ILE A 45 25.65 8.41 69.64
N ASN A 46 26.92 7.99 69.66
CA ASN A 46 28.07 8.87 69.53
C ASN A 46 29.21 8.09 68.90
N VAL A 47 29.38 8.30 67.59
CA VAL A 47 30.32 7.57 66.76
C VAL A 47 31.78 7.85 67.15
N LEU A 48 32.09 9.09 67.54
CA LEU A 48 33.44 9.50 67.96
C LEU A 48 33.89 8.83 69.26
N LYS A 49 32.94 8.32 70.07
CA LYS A 49 33.17 7.61 71.33
C LYS A 49 32.80 6.13 71.26
N GLY A 50 32.58 5.58 70.06
CA GLY A 50 32.25 4.17 69.87
C GLY A 50 30.91 3.75 70.49
N LYS A 51 29.96 4.68 70.67
CA LYS A 51 28.66 4.41 71.32
C LYS A 51 27.58 4.11 70.30
N TYR A 52 26.99 2.93 70.42
CA TYR A 52 25.91 2.43 69.56
C TYR A 52 24.77 1.86 70.39
N GLN A 53 23.59 1.77 69.77
CA GLN A 53 22.44 1.09 70.33
C GLN A 53 21.81 0.14 69.33
N ILE A 54 21.16 -0.89 69.83
CA ILE A 54 20.33 -1.77 69.02
C ILE A 54 19.14 -2.29 69.83
N VAL A 55 17.98 -2.31 69.20
CA VAL A 55 16.75 -2.88 69.77
C VAL A 55 16.65 -4.32 69.31
N LEU A 56 16.52 -5.27 70.25
CA LEU A 56 16.54 -6.70 69.95
C LEU A 56 15.20 -7.14 69.31
N LYS A 57 15.26 -7.62 68.07
CA LYS A 57 14.11 -8.20 67.36
C LYS A 57 13.62 -9.49 68.01
N THR A 58 12.34 -9.80 67.79
CA THR A 58 11.68 -11.02 68.31
C THR A 58 12.49 -12.27 68.00
N GLN A 59 13.04 -12.37 66.80
CA GLN A 59 13.82 -13.55 66.41
C GLN A 59 15.13 -13.72 67.20
N THR A 60 15.72 -12.65 67.74
CA THR A 60 16.90 -12.75 68.63
C THR A 60 16.52 -13.20 70.04
N LEU A 61 15.30 -12.91 70.48
CA LEU A 61 14.76 -13.27 71.80
C LEU A 61 13.89 -14.54 71.76
N ALA A 62 13.76 -15.19 70.61
CA ALA A 62 12.81 -16.28 70.38
C ALA A 62 13.17 -17.59 71.11
N SER A 63 14.38 -17.69 71.67
CA SER A 63 14.85 -18.90 72.35
C SER A 63 15.37 -18.54 73.73
N ILE A 64 14.78 -19.14 74.77
CA ILE A 64 15.17 -18.97 76.17
C ILE A 64 16.57 -19.58 76.38
N GLY A 65 17.46 -18.86 77.05
CA GLY A 65 18.82 -19.30 77.39
C GLY A 65 19.92 -18.32 76.95
N ASN A 66 21.16 -18.83 76.89
CA ASN A 66 22.35 -18.04 76.56
C ASN A 66 22.40 -17.63 75.08
N VAL A 67 22.35 -16.33 74.81
CA VAL A 67 22.61 -15.76 73.49
C VAL A 67 24.04 -15.21 73.45
N ILE A 68 24.80 -15.66 72.45
CA ILE A 68 26.16 -15.16 72.19
C ILE A 68 26.07 -14.08 71.13
N ALA A 69 26.57 -12.88 71.43
CA ALA A 69 26.58 -11.75 70.52
C ALA A 69 28.02 -11.37 70.12
N GLN A 70 28.18 -10.93 68.88
CA GLN A 70 29.42 -10.38 68.35
C GLN A 70 29.10 -9.20 67.43
N ILE A 71 29.83 -8.11 67.60
CA ILE A 71 29.68 -6.92 66.77
C ILE A 71 30.71 -6.99 65.65
N HIS A 72 30.25 -6.75 64.43
CA HIS A 72 31.08 -6.63 63.23
C HIS A 72 30.97 -5.19 62.72
N ILE A 73 32.11 -4.57 62.46
CA ILE A 73 32.22 -3.20 61.97
C ILE A 73 32.97 -3.28 60.65
N ASP A 74 32.35 -2.80 59.58
CA ASP A 74 32.97 -2.74 58.26
C ASP A 74 33.37 -1.29 57.97
N GLU A 75 34.66 -1.03 57.82
CA GLU A 75 35.26 0.24 57.37
C GLU A 75 35.73 0.08 55.91
N GLU A 76 36.24 1.16 55.30
CA GLU A 76 36.71 1.11 53.91
C GLU A 76 37.83 0.09 53.67
N ASP A 77 38.80 0.04 54.58
CA ASP A 77 40.04 -0.73 54.39
C ASP A 77 40.13 -1.97 55.30
N ARG A 78 39.17 -2.18 56.21
CA ARG A 78 39.20 -3.27 57.19
C ARG A 78 37.83 -3.62 57.76
N THR A 79 37.71 -4.85 58.22
CA THR A 79 36.61 -5.31 59.08
C THR A 79 37.14 -5.54 60.49
N LEU A 80 36.44 -5.01 61.50
CA LEU A 80 36.75 -5.18 62.91
C LEU A 80 35.67 -6.03 63.58
N ASP A 81 36.12 -7.04 64.31
CA ASP A 81 35.26 -7.90 65.12
C ASP A 81 35.53 -7.65 66.61
N THR A 82 34.48 -7.44 67.38
CA THR A 82 34.63 -7.38 68.84
C THR A 82 34.81 -8.77 69.44
N GLN A 83 35.28 -8.82 70.68
CA GLN A 83 35.12 -10.03 71.49
C GLN A 83 33.64 -10.38 71.63
N LYS A 84 33.36 -11.68 71.72
CA LYS A 84 32.01 -12.19 71.95
C LYS A 84 31.60 -11.86 73.38
N PHE A 85 30.37 -11.43 73.55
CA PHE A 85 29.75 -11.29 74.86
C PHE A 85 28.48 -12.14 74.92
N LEU A 86 28.05 -12.48 76.12
CA LEU A 86 26.85 -13.27 76.33
C LEU A 86 25.82 -12.47 77.11
N PHE A 87 24.55 -12.69 76.80
CA PHE A 87 23.44 -12.29 77.65
C PHE A 87 22.43 -13.42 77.73
N VAL A 88 21.65 -13.44 78.79
CA VAL A 88 20.66 -14.50 79.04
C VAL A 88 19.27 -13.97 78.67
N VAL A 89 18.57 -14.71 77.82
CA VAL A 89 17.14 -14.49 77.56
C VAL A 89 16.36 -15.36 78.53
N ASN A 90 15.68 -14.74 79.49
CA ASN A 90 14.83 -15.43 80.45
C ASN A 90 13.43 -15.66 79.88
N GLU A 91 12.72 -16.64 80.42
CA GLU A 91 11.32 -16.91 80.08
C GLU A 91 10.45 -15.68 80.35
N SER A 92 9.63 -15.31 79.36
CA SER A 92 8.59 -14.30 79.52
C SER A 92 7.35 -14.98 80.13
N LEU A 93 6.90 -14.51 81.29
CA LEU A 93 5.65 -14.96 81.93
C LEU A 93 4.39 -14.54 81.17
N SER A 94 4.54 -13.67 80.18
CA SER A 94 3.51 -13.27 79.21
C SER A 94 3.83 -13.95 77.88
N SER A 95 3.41 -15.20 77.73
CA SER A 95 3.52 -15.98 76.50
C SER A 95 2.14 -16.20 75.92
N ASP A 96 1.84 -15.52 74.81
CA ASP A 96 0.89 -16.06 73.85
C ASP A 96 1.55 -15.94 72.48
N GLY A 97 1.53 -17.04 71.74
CA GLY A 97 2.41 -17.34 70.59
C GLY A 97 2.14 -16.54 69.32
N ALA A 98 2.09 -15.20 69.40
CA ALA A 98 1.88 -14.35 68.25
C ALA A 98 3.20 -13.91 67.61
N VAL A 99 3.74 -14.74 66.73
CA VAL A 99 4.67 -14.27 65.68
C VAL A 99 3.81 -13.61 64.61
N GLU A 100 3.57 -12.30 64.71
CA GLU A 100 3.01 -11.55 63.58
C GLU A 100 4.07 -11.41 62.48
N SER A 101 3.96 -12.24 61.44
CA SER A 101 4.73 -12.12 60.20
C SER A 101 4.30 -10.90 59.40
N THR A 102 4.80 -9.71 59.76
CA THR A 102 4.51 -8.46 59.03
C THR A 102 4.97 -8.50 57.56
N ASN A 103 6.02 -9.27 57.25
CA ASN A 103 6.57 -9.38 55.89
C ASN A 103 5.71 -10.27 54.97
N GLU A 104 5.19 -11.37 55.48
CA GLU A 104 4.35 -12.28 54.68
C GLU A 104 2.95 -11.70 54.48
N PHE A 105 2.42 -11.03 55.52
CA PHE A 105 1.09 -10.42 55.46
C PHE A 105 0.98 -9.32 54.39
N THR A 106 1.99 -8.47 54.26
CA THR A 106 2.00 -7.40 53.24
C THR A 106 2.08 -7.96 51.81
N ILE A 107 2.80 -9.06 51.60
CA ILE A 107 2.87 -9.74 50.29
C ILE A 107 1.53 -10.40 49.95
N ILE A 108 0.90 -11.06 50.93
CA ILE A 108 -0.42 -11.69 50.77
C ILE A 108 -1.49 -10.64 50.48
N GLN A 109 -1.47 -9.48 51.16
CA GLN A 109 -2.39 -8.38 50.86
C GLN A 109 -2.26 -7.88 49.41
N LYS A 110 -1.03 -7.69 48.92
CA LYS A 110 -0.78 -7.29 47.52
C LYS A 110 -1.28 -8.35 46.53
N ALA A 111 -1.08 -9.63 46.83
CA ALA A 111 -1.58 -10.72 45.98
C ALA A 111 -3.12 -10.75 45.94
N ILE A 112 -3.78 -10.55 47.07
CA ILE A 112 -5.25 -10.46 47.14
C ILE A 112 -5.76 -9.25 46.36
N GLU A 113 -5.09 -8.10 46.48
CA GLU A 113 -5.46 -6.88 45.76
C GLU A 113 -5.29 -7.04 44.24
N ALA A 114 -4.25 -7.73 43.79
CA ALA A 114 -4.09 -8.12 42.39
C ALA A 114 -5.17 -9.11 41.93
N GLY A 115 -5.49 -10.13 42.73
CA GLY A 115 -6.57 -11.08 42.46
C GLY A 115 -7.93 -10.39 42.30
N LYS A 116 -8.27 -9.45 43.20
CA LYS A 116 -9.49 -8.63 43.10
C LYS A 116 -9.57 -7.79 41.82
N LYS A 117 -8.44 -7.27 41.33
CA LYS A 117 -8.40 -6.53 40.05
C LYS A 117 -8.71 -7.42 38.84
N LEU A 118 -8.43 -8.71 38.95
CA LEU A 118 -8.70 -9.73 37.93
C LEU A 118 -10.04 -10.45 38.16
N GLU A 119 -10.69 -10.24 39.30
CA GLU A 119 -11.97 -10.86 39.62
C GLU A 119 -13.05 -10.42 38.63
N GLY A 120 -13.79 -11.39 38.09
CA GLY A 120 -14.77 -11.16 37.03
C GLY A 120 -14.18 -10.74 35.68
N LYS A 121 -12.85 -10.78 35.50
CA LYS A 121 -12.21 -10.60 34.19
C LYS A 121 -12.03 -11.95 33.52
N ASP A 122 -12.46 -12.02 32.27
CA ASP A 122 -12.21 -13.16 31.40
C ASP A 122 -10.78 -13.06 30.85
N ILE A 123 -9.82 -13.60 31.61
CA ILE A 123 -8.40 -13.56 31.24
C ILE A 123 -8.16 -14.40 29.98
N ASP A 124 -8.83 -15.55 29.88
CA ASP A 124 -8.73 -16.42 28.71
C ASP A 124 -9.26 -15.73 27.44
N GLY A 125 -10.38 -15.01 27.57
CA GLY A 125 -10.92 -14.17 26.50
C GLY A 125 -9.99 -13.04 26.07
N ILE A 126 -9.29 -12.39 27.01
CA ILE A 126 -8.30 -11.34 26.69
C ILE A 126 -7.11 -11.92 25.91
N ILE A 127 -6.58 -13.07 26.34
CA ILE A 127 -5.49 -13.75 25.64
C ILE A 127 -5.93 -14.15 24.22
N ALA A 128 -7.14 -14.72 24.10
CA ALA A 128 -7.71 -15.08 22.80
C ALA A 128 -7.94 -13.86 21.89
N ALA A 129 -8.32 -12.71 22.46
CA ALA A 129 -8.48 -11.47 21.72
C ALA A 129 -7.14 -10.93 21.19
N GLY A 130 -6.06 -11.03 21.99
CA GLY A 130 -4.71 -10.65 21.57
C GLY A 130 -4.24 -11.44 20.34
N ALA A 131 -4.37 -12.77 20.38
CA ALA A 131 -4.00 -13.61 19.24
C ALA A 131 -4.81 -13.30 17.96
N LYS A 132 -6.10 -12.99 18.10
CA LYS A 132 -6.94 -12.54 16.96
C LYS A 132 -6.51 -11.17 16.43
N ALA A 133 -6.07 -10.27 17.30
CA ALA A 133 -5.61 -8.95 16.90
C ALA A 133 -4.29 -9.00 16.12
N ASP A 134 -3.36 -9.86 16.51
CA ASP A 134 -2.07 -10.03 15.80
C ASP A 134 -2.26 -10.57 14.37
N ALA A 135 -3.32 -11.36 14.14
CA ALA A 135 -3.68 -11.87 12.82
C ALA A 135 -4.59 -10.91 12.01
N ALA A 136 -5.08 -9.83 12.61
CA ALA A 136 -6.00 -8.91 11.96
C ALA A 136 -5.27 -7.98 10.98
N LEU A 137 -5.94 -7.65 9.87
CA LEU A 137 -5.44 -6.62 8.97
C LEU A 137 -5.50 -5.25 9.68
N PRO A 138 -4.44 -4.42 9.58
CA PRO A 138 -4.43 -3.08 10.17
C PRO A 138 -5.53 -2.18 9.61
N LYS A 139 -6.07 -1.29 10.46
CA LYS A 139 -7.16 -0.37 10.10
C LYS A 139 -6.74 0.78 9.18
N ALA A 140 -5.44 1.04 9.04
CA ALA A 140 -4.89 2.06 8.15
C ALA A 140 -3.44 1.72 7.81
N GLY A 141 -3.11 1.74 6.52
CA GLY A 141 -1.81 1.28 6.02
C GLY A 141 -1.62 -0.23 6.24
N GLY A 142 -0.73 -0.85 5.48
CA GLY A 142 -0.46 -2.29 5.54
C GLY A 142 -0.34 -2.91 4.15
N THR A 143 0.32 -4.06 4.08
CA THR A 143 0.50 -4.82 2.84
C THR A 143 -0.28 -6.12 2.93
N MET A 144 -1.22 -6.33 2.02
CA MET A 144 -1.79 -7.65 1.78
C MET A 144 -0.87 -8.40 0.81
N THR A 145 -0.53 -9.65 1.13
CA THR A 145 0.22 -10.55 0.25
C THR A 145 -0.70 -11.67 -0.25
N GLY A 146 -0.42 -12.18 -1.45
CA GLY A 146 -1.27 -13.17 -2.12
C GLY A 146 -2.39 -12.57 -2.98
N ASN A 147 -3.28 -13.44 -3.46
CA ASN A 147 -4.43 -13.03 -4.27
C ASN A 147 -5.55 -12.46 -3.38
N ILE A 148 -6.24 -11.44 -3.87
CA ILE A 148 -7.46 -10.90 -3.23
C ILE A 148 -8.66 -11.38 -4.04
N GLU A 149 -9.44 -12.29 -3.46
CA GLU A 149 -10.66 -12.80 -4.06
C GLU A 149 -11.88 -12.09 -3.47
N MET A 150 -12.62 -11.37 -4.31
CA MET A 150 -13.86 -10.68 -3.93
C MET A 150 -15.07 -11.51 -4.39
N ASN A 151 -15.53 -12.43 -3.54
CA ASN A 151 -16.66 -13.30 -3.86
C ASN A 151 -18.02 -12.57 -3.75
N GLY A 152 -18.94 -12.94 -4.64
CA GLY A 152 -20.29 -12.34 -4.73
C GLY A 152 -20.32 -11.00 -5.45
N SER A 153 -21.46 -10.29 -5.36
CA SER A 153 -21.63 -8.96 -5.98
C SER A 153 -20.90 -7.88 -5.18
N ARG A 154 -19.58 -7.81 -5.31
CA ARG A 154 -18.71 -6.82 -4.65
C ARG A 154 -17.93 -6.05 -5.71
N ASP A 155 -17.89 -4.74 -5.54
CA ASP A 155 -17.10 -3.85 -6.39
C ASP A 155 -15.93 -3.27 -5.58
N LEU A 156 -14.83 -2.93 -6.25
CA LEU A 156 -13.81 -2.04 -5.67
C LEU A 156 -14.21 -0.59 -5.99
N SER A 157 -14.60 0.16 -4.96
CA SER A 157 -15.16 1.51 -5.11
C SER A 157 -14.14 2.62 -4.83
N PHE A 158 -14.09 3.59 -5.74
CA PHE A 158 -13.34 4.84 -5.64
C PHE A 158 -14.36 5.98 -5.61
N LYS A 159 -14.58 6.57 -4.43
CA LYS A 159 -15.62 7.59 -4.24
C LYS A 159 -15.13 8.82 -3.48
N ASN A 160 -15.75 9.94 -3.79
CA ASN A 160 -15.71 11.18 -3.01
C ASN A 160 -17.13 11.77 -2.98
N ALA A 161 -17.30 12.99 -2.47
CA ALA A 161 -18.62 13.64 -2.43
C ALA A 161 -19.27 13.82 -3.82
N ASN A 162 -18.45 13.94 -4.85
CA ASN A 162 -18.85 14.31 -6.21
C ASN A 162 -18.86 13.15 -7.20
N SER A 163 -18.21 12.02 -6.92
CA SER A 163 -18.11 10.88 -7.84
C SER A 163 -18.07 9.54 -7.12
N GLU A 164 -18.55 8.50 -7.77
CA GLU A 164 -18.28 7.11 -7.40
C GLU A 164 -18.01 6.30 -8.67
N THR A 165 -16.81 5.79 -8.79
CA THR A 165 -16.40 4.93 -9.89
C THR A 165 -15.92 3.61 -9.32
N VAL A 166 -16.27 2.50 -9.97
CA VAL A 166 -15.96 1.18 -9.44
C VAL A 166 -15.30 0.30 -10.50
N LEU A 167 -14.37 -0.54 -10.06
CA LEU A 167 -13.96 -1.73 -10.80
C LEU A 167 -14.85 -2.88 -10.37
N ARG A 168 -15.52 -3.52 -11.33
CA ARG A 168 -16.52 -4.55 -11.05
C ARG A 168 -16.43 -5.74 -11.98
N ASN A 169 -16.87 -6.89 -11.48
CA ASN A 169 -17.33 -8.01 -12.29
C ASN A 169 -18.86 -8.08 -12.16
N ASN A 170 -19.60 -7.79 -13.23
CA ASN A 170 -21.05 -7.74 -13.16
C ASN A 170 -21.68 -9.14 -13.11
N THR A 171 -23.01 -9.24 -12.94
CA THR A 171 -23.72 -10.52 -12.90
C THR A 171 -23.59 -11.35 -14.18
N SER A 172 -23.21 -10.72 -15.29
CA SER A 172 -22.94 -11.39 -16.58
C SER A 172 -21.49 -11.85 -16.73
N GLY A 173 -20.63 -11.64 -15.73
CA GLY A 173 -19.21 -12.01 -15.78
C GLY A 173 -18.31 -10.96 -16.44
N ASN A 174 -18.85 -9.81 -16.87
CA ASN A 174 -18.07 -8.78 -17.54
C ASN A 174 -17.23 -8.01 -16.53
N PHE A 175 -15.93 -7.89 -16.82
CA PHE A 175 -15.05 -7.01 -16.07
C PHE A 175 -15.19 -5.58 -16.62
N ALA A 176 -15.50 -4.60 -15.78
CA ALA A 176 -15.83 -3.25 -16.23
C ALA A 176 -15.36 -2.17 -15.26
N LEU A 177 -15.10 -0.99 -15.83
CA LEU A 177 -15.10 0.27 -15.08
C LEU A 177 -16.50 0.88 -15.23
N TYR A 178 -17.11 1.20 -14.10
CA TYR A 178 -18.49 1.67 -14.06
C TYR A 178 -18.58 2.94 -13.22
N ASP A 179 -19.13 3.99 -13.80
CA ASP A 179 -19.50 5.21 -13.10
C ASP A 179 -20.82 4.95 -12.39
N LYS A 180 -20.71 4.62 -11.09
CA LYS A 180 -21.84 4.22 -10.26
C LYS A 180 -22.72 5.40 -9.87
N LYS A 181 -22.15 6.61 -9.81
CA LYS A 181 -22.93 7.81 -9.51
C LYS A 181 -23.86 8.17 -10.67
N ASN A 182 -23.39 8.01 -11.89
CA ASN A 182 -24.13 8.36 -13.10
C ASN A 182 -24.78 7.16 -13.80
N ASP A 183 -24.73 5.96 -13.21
CA ASP A 183 -25.25 4.70 -13.75
C ASP A 183 -24.80 4.45 -15.20
N ASN A 184 -23.48 4.53 -15.43
CA ASN A 184 -22.92 4.40 -16.77
C ASN A 184 -21.73 3.44 -16.82
N VAL A 185 -21.69 2.58 -17.84
CA VAL A 185 -20.52 1.75 -18.13
C VAL A 185 -19.51 2.63 -18.86
N VAL A 186 -18.29 2.71 -18.33
CA VAL A 186 -17.22 3.49 -18.97
C VAL A 186 -16.57 2.66 -20.07
N TRP A 187 -16.16 1.44 -19.69
CA TRP A 187 -15.69 0.39 -20.58
C TRP A 187 -15.96 -0.97 -19.94
N ALA A 188 -16.04 -2.01 -20.76
CA ALA A 188 -16.22 -3.38 -20.32
C ALA A 188 -15.43 -4.37 -21.18
N TYR A 189 -14.97 -5.44 -20.56
CA TYR A 189 -14.50 -6.63 -21.22
C TYR A 189 -15.47 -7.78 -20.96
N ASN A 190 -16.03 -8.33 -22.03
CA ASN A 190 -16.88 -9.51 -21.99
C ASN A 190 -16.04 -10.76 -22.32
N PRO A 191 -15.79 -11.66 -21.35
CA PRO A 191 -14.95 -12.84 -21.58
C PRO A 191 -15.59 -13.88 -22.51
N SER A 192 -16.92 -13.93 -22.60
CA SER A 192 -17.64 -14.87 -23.47
C SER A 192 -17.49 -14.50 -24.94
N THR A 193 -17.57 -13.21 -25.27
CA THR A 193 -17.40 -12.70 -26.65
C THR A 193 -15.98 -12.25 -26.95
N LYS A 194 -15.11 -12.22 -25.94
CA LYS A 194 -13.75 -11.65 -26.00
C LYS A 194 -13.74 -10.19 -26.49
N ALA A 195 -14.83 -9.46 -26.25
CA ALA A 195 -14.98 -8.09 -26.72
C ALA A 195 -14.57 -7.09 -25.62
N PHE A 196 -13.73 -6.13 -25.99
CA PHE A 196 -13.50 -4.91 -25.21
C PHE A 196 -14.32 -3.78 -25.82
N THR A 197 -15.21 -3.18 -25.03
CA THR A 197 -16.06 -2.06 -25.45
C THR A 197 -15.78 -0.83 -24.60
N VAL A 198 -15.85 0.34 -25.23
CA VAL A 198 -15.85 1.63 -24.54
C VAL A 198 -17.22 2.24 -24.80
N ASP A 199 -18.03 2.28 -23.74
CA ASP A 199 -19.46 2.61 -23.83
C ASP A 199 -19.71 4.09 -23.54
N THR A 200 -18.72 4.79 -22.98
CA THR A 200 -18.74 6.25 -22.87
C THR A 200 -18.88 6.92 -24.25
N ALA A 201 -19.81 7.87 -24.37
CA ALA A 201 -20.03 8.59 -25.63
C ALA A 201 -18.90 9.57 -25.99
N ASN A 202 -18.33 10.26 -25.01
CA ASN A 202 -17.27 11.25 -25.20
C ASN A 202 -15.89 10.58 -25.07
N THR A 203 -15.33 10.13 -26.19
CA THR A 203 -14.00 9.52 -26.25
C THR A 203 -13.15 10.15 -27.34
N ASN A 204 -11.83 10.10 -27.16
CA ASN A 204 -10.86 10.43 -28.20
C ASN A 204 -10.38 9.17 -28.96
N LEU A 205 -11.14 8.07 -28.87
CA LEU A 205 -10.81 6.82 -29.54
C LEU A 205 -11.37 6.85 -30.96
N VAL A 206 -10.49 6.70 -31.95
CA VAL A 206 -10.88 6.54 -33.35
C VAL A 206 -11.22 5.06 -33.58
N LYS A 207 -12.48 4.76 -33.90
CA LYS A 207 -12.89 3.40 -34.28
C LYS A 207 -12.33 3.05 -35.66
N SER A 208 -12.14 1.77 -35.95
CA SER A 208 -11.61 1.32 -37.26
C SER A 208 -12.44 1.83 -38.44
N ASN A 209 -13.77 1.95 -38.28
CA ASN A 209 -14.67 2.52 -39.27
C ASN A 209 -14.68 4.06 -39.31
N GLN A 210 -13.93 4.72 -38.42
CA GLN A 210 -13.77 6.18 -38.34
C GLN A 210 -12.43 6.66 -38.89
N ILE A 211 -11.45 5.77 -39.07
CA ILE A 211 -10.17 6.10 -39.71
C ILE A 211 -10.45 6.29 -41.20
N TYR A 212 -10.17 7.49 -41.73
CA TYR A 212 -10.35 7.82 -43.14
C TYR A 212 -11.78 7.60 -43.69
N THR A 213 -12.84 7.84 -42.91
CA THR A 213 -14.25 7.73 -43.37
C THR A 213 -14.53 8.45 -44.68
N GLY A 214 -13.87 9.59 -44.87
CA GLY A 214 -13.89 10.33 -46.12
C GLY A 214 -13.08 9.66 -47.23
N TRP A 215 -11.97 8.99 -46.97
CA TRP A 215 -11.05 8.58 -48.03
C TRP A 215 -11.28 7.16 -48.58
N LEU A 216 -11.58 6.18 -47.74
CA LEU A 216 -11.70 4.75 -48.11
C LEU A 216 -12.94 4.10 -47.51
N HIS A 217 -13.31 2.92 -48.01
CA HIS A 217 -14.29 2.06 -47.35
C HIS A 217 -13.66 1.46 -46.06
N PHE A 218 -14.47 1.22 -45.03
CA PHE A 218 -13.98 0.84 -43.68
C PHE A 218 -13.21 -0.49 -43.62
N ILE A 219 -13.32 -1.34 -44.64
CA ILE A 219 -12.55 -2.59 -44.76
C ILE A 219 -11.20 -2.40 -45.47
N GLY A 220 -10.83 -1.16 -45.81
CA GLY A 220 -9.61 -0.84 -46.55
C GLY A 220 -9.73 -0.96 -48.08
N SER A 221 -10.95 -1.03 -48.63
CA SER A 221 -11.20 -1.07 -50.08
C SER A 221 -11.61 0.31 -50.64
N THR A 222 -11.69 0.43 -51.97
CA THR A 222 -12.37 1.58 -52.59
C THR A 222 -13.87 1.57 -52.24
N LYS A 223 -14.47 2.76 -52.16
CA LYS A 223 -15.92 2.95 -52.09
C LYS A 223 -16.54 2.48 -53.40
N GLN A 224 -17.47 1.53 -53.36
CA GLN A 224 -18.06 0.97 -54.57
C GLN A 224 -19.10 1.92 -55.18
N LEU A 225 -19.01 2.12 -56.49
CA LEU A 225 -20.00 2.79 -57.33
C LEU A 225 -20.78 1.74 -58.14
N GLY A 226 -22.07 1.95 -58.30
CA GLY A 226 -22.95 1.13 -59.13
C GLY A 226 -22.79 1.44 -60.63
N SER A 227 -23.20 0.48 -61.47
CA SER A 227 -23.34 0.73 -62.91
C SER A 227 -24.40 1.79 -63.16
N GLY A 228 -24.08 2.79 -63.99
CA GLY A 228 -24.93 3.96 -64.23
C GLY A 228 -24.67 5.14 -63.30
N ASP A 229 -23.84 5.00 -62.26
CA ASP A 229 -23.48 6.14 -61.41
C ASP A 229 -22.74 7.20 -62.22
N ASP A 230 -23.13 8.45 -62.03
CA ASP A 230 -22.57 9.59 -62.74
C ASP A 230 -21.40 10.21 -61.98
N LEU A 231 -20.20 10.16 -62.59
CA LEU A 231 -19.00 10.75 -62.01
C LEU A 231 -19.11 12.25 -61.79
N ASN A 232 -20.02 12.96 -62.46
CA ASN A 232 -20.25 14.38 -62.21
C ASN A 232 -20.84 14.66 -60.81
N ASN A 233 -21.51 13.66 -60.22
CA ASN A 233 -22.10 13.75 -58.89
C ASN A 233 -21.12 13.35 -57.77
N ILE A 234 -19.99 12.73 -58.12
CA ILE A 234 -19.00 12.25 -57.15
C ILE A 234 -18.00 13.37 -56.83
N VAL A 235 -18.37 14.24 -55.89
CA VAL A 235 -17.58 15.44 -55.53
C VAL A 235 -16.87 15.35 -54.18
N ASP A 236 -17.26 14.40 -53.34
CA ASP A 236 -16.63 14.22 -52.04
C ASP A 236 -15.32 13.47 -52.17
N SER A 237 -14.33 13.87 -51.35
CA SER A 237 -13.02 13.24 -51.38
C SER A 237 -13.12 11.73 -51.15
N GLY A 238 -12.21 10.98 -51.77
CA GLY A 238 -12.04 9.56 -51.52
C GLY A 238 -11.65 8.74 -52.75
N LEU A 239 -11.44 7.45 -52.52
CA LEU A 239 -11.09 6.45 -53.51
C LEU A 239 -12.32 5.61 -53.82
N TYR A 240 -12.79 5.69 -55.06
CA TYR A 240 -13.98 5.02 -55.56
C TYR A 240 -13.60 3.94 -56.57
N GLY A 241 -14.44 2.93 -56.74
CA GLY A 241 -14.27 1.88 -57.75
C GLY A 241 -15.60 1.45 -58.34
N GLY A 242 -15.65 1.24 -59.65
CA GLY A 242 -16.88 0.81 -60.32
C GLY A 242 -16.69 0.59 -61.82
N THR A 243 -17.77 0.15 -62.48
CA THR A 243 -17.88 -0.06 -63.93
C THR A 243 -19.24 0.45 -64.40
N GLY A 244 -19.45 0.70 -65.69
CA GLY A 244 -20.74 1.24 -66.15
C GLY A 244 -20.93 2.73 -65.88
N LEU A 245 -19.86 3.46 -65.55
CA LEU A 245 -19.98 4.81 -64.98
C LEU A 245 -20.27 5.87 -66.06
N LEU A 246 -21.26 6.73 -65.81
CA LEU A 246 -21.60 7.85 -66.69
C LEU A 246 -20.58 8.98 -66.51
N ASN A 247 -20.36 9.76 -67.57
CA ASN A 247 -19.32 10.81 -67.63
C ASN A 247 -17.92 10.30 -67.23
N SER A 248 -17.64 9.02 -67.50
CA SER A 248 -16.30 8.43 -67.44
C SER A 248 -15.43 8.91 -68.61
N PRO A 249 -14.09 8.81 -68.49
CA PRO A 249 -13.18 9.20 -69.56
C PRO A 249 -13.55 8.57 -70.92
N ASP A 250 -13.47 9.35 -71.99
CA ASP A 250 -13.67 8.95 -73.39
C ASP A 250 -14.98 8.17 -73.68
N GLY A 251 -16.03 8.35 -72.86
CA GLY A 251 -17.31 7.63 -73.00
C GLY A 251 -17.20 6.12 -72.69
N LEU A 252 -16.12 5.72 -72.00
CA LEU A 252 -15.75 4.34 -71.74
C LEU A 252 -16.58 3.72 -70.60
N THR A 253 -17.89 3.59 -70.80
CA THR A 253 -18.80 3.04 -69.80
C THR A 253 -18.54 1.57 -69.49
N ALA A 254 -17.88 0.81 -70.37
CA ALA A 254 -17.63 -0.63 -70.17
C ALA A 254 -16.41 -0.97 -69.29
N TYR A 255 -15.66 0.02 -68.80
CA TYR A 255 -14.39 -0.21 -68.09
C TYR A 255 -14.53 -0.11 -66.58
N HIS A 256 -13.74 -0.92 -65.88
CA HIS A 256 -13.58 -0.82 -64.44
C HIS A 256 -12.55 0.28 -64.12
N PHE A 257 -12.96 1.26 -63.33
CA PHE A 257 -12.11 2.37 -62.91
C PHE A 257 -11.86 2.36 -61.41
N TYR A 258 -10.66 2.76 -61.02
CA TYR A 258 -10.40 3.43 -59.76
C TYR A 258 -10.51 4.93 -59.98
N VAL A 259 -11.30 5.61 -59.16
CA VAL A 259 -11.49 7.06 -59.24
C VAL A 259 -11.07 7.69 -57.92
N GLU A 260 -9.98 8.44 -57.94
CA GLU A 260 -9.57 9.30 -56.84
C GLU A 260 -10.25 10.66 -56.98
N VAL A 261 -10.86 11.12 -55.90
CA VAL A 261 -11.52 12.41 -55.81
C VAL A 261 -10.86 13.23 -54.71
N ILE A 262 -10.40 14.43 -55.05
CA ILE A 262 -9.81 15.39 -54.12
C ILE A 262 -10.63 16.67 -54.18
N LYS A 263 -11.44 16.88 -53.15
CA LYS A 263 -12.17 18.12 -52.92
C LYS A 263 -11.22 19.18 -52.37
N TYR A 264 -11.33 20.42 -52.84
CA TYR A 264 -10.51 21.52 -52.33
C TYR A 264 -10.95 21.93 -50.92
N ASN A 265 -12.05 22.68 -50.81
CA ASN A 265 -12.70 23.01 -49.53
C ASN A 265 -14.24 23.08 -49.64
N ASP A 266 -14.79 23.01 -50.86
CA ASP A 266 -16.21 23.14 -51.17
C ASP A 266 -16.63 22.18 -52.29
N THR A 267 -17.89 22.26 -52.76
CA THR A 267 -18.40 21.42 -53.85
C THR A 267 -18.18 21.99 -55.25
N ASN A 268 -17.56 23.17 -55.37
CA ASN A 268 -17.33 23.87 -56.64
C ASN A 268 -15.99 23.50 -57.27
N TYR A 269 -15.03 23.08 -56.44
CA TYR A 269 -13.67 22.75 -56.88
C TYR A 269 -13.29 21.33 -56.45
N THR A 270 -13.23 20.44 -57.45
CA THR A 270 -12.93 19.02 -57.26
C THR A 270 -11.98 18.55 -58.34
N LEU A 271 -10.91 17.87 -57.95
CA LEU A 271 -10.07 17.10 -58.87
C LEU A 271 -10.59 15.66 -58.90
N GLN A 272 -10.74 15.10 -60.10
CA GLN A 272 -10.90 13.66 -60.27
C GLN A 272 -9.73 13.10 -61.07
N ARG A 273 -9.27 11.93 -60.66
CA ARG A 273 -8.30 11.12 -61.38
C ARG A 273 -8.85 9.71 -61.53
N ALA A 274 -9.09 9.29 -62.77
CA ALA A 274 -9.62 7.97 -63.10
C ALA A 274 -8.52 7.11 -63.71
N THR A 275 -8.32 5.91 -63.18
CA THR A 275 -7.36 4.92 -63.66
C THR A 275 -8.07 3.61 -63.92
N THR A 276 -7.87 3.01 -65.09
CA THR A 276 -8.46 1.70 -65.42
C THR A 276 -7.85 0.59 -64.55
N LEU A 277 -8.69 -0.22 -63.89
CA LEU A 277 -8.30 -1.40 -63.08
C LEU A 277 -7.79 -2.55 -63.95
N ALA A 278 -8.60 -2.94 -64.94
CA ALA A 278 -8.28 -3.99 -65.90
C ALA A 278 -8.94 -3.63 -67.22
N GLY A 279 -8.13 -3.39 -68.25
CA GLY A 279 -8.65 -3.35 -69.61
C GLY A 279 -9.05 -4.75 -70.03
N ASN A 280 -10.07 -4.89 -70.87
CA ASN A 280 -10.15 -6.08 -71.71
C ASN A 280 -8.85 -6.10 -72.53
N ILE A 281 -7.95 -7.03 -72.21
CA ILE A 281 -6.54 -7.10 -72.68
C ILE A 281 -6.44 -7.03 -74.21
N THR A 282 -7.53 -7.32 -74.92
CA THR A 282 -7.64 -7.29 -76.38
C THR A 282 -7.69 -5.87 -76.98
N ILE A 283 -8.02 -4.81 -76.23
CA ILE A 283 -8.02 -3.42 -76.73
C ILE A 283 -6.85 -2.64 -76.11
N SER A 284 -5.66 -2.87 -76.66
CA SER A 284 -4.37 -2.35 -76.21
C SER A 284 -4.16 -0.82 -76.34
N GLY A 285 -5.22 -0.03 -76.58
CA GLY A 285 -5.14 1.44 -76.73
C GLY A 285 -5.86 2.27 -75.64
N ASN A 286 -6.77 1.68 -74.87
CA ASN A 286 -7.73 2.43 -74.04
C ASN A 286 -7.56 2.22 -72.53
N VAL A 287 -6.45 1.60 -72.10
CA VAL A 287 -5.99 1.62 -70.71
C VAL A 287 -5.23 2.93 -70.46
N GLY A 288 -5.36 3.50 -69.26
CA GLY A 288 -4.71 4.78 -68.96
C GLY A 288 -5.11 5.39 -67.63
N THR A 289 -4.65 6.62 -67.43
CA THR A 289 -5.09 7.49 -66.34
C THR A 289 -5.52 8.82 -66.93
N TRP A 290 -6.67 9.33 -66.49
CA TRP A 290 -7.21 10.62 -66.91
C TRP A 290 -7.41 11.52 -65.70
N VAL A 291 -7.30 12.82 -65.91
CA VAL A 291 -7.60 13.84 -64.91
C VAL A 291 -8.65 14.80 -65.44
N ARG A 292 -9.51 15.28 -64.56
CA ARG A 292 -10.38 16.43 -64.83
C ARG A 292 -10.57 17.25 -63.59
N ARG A 293 -10.97 18.51 -63.77
CA ARG A 293 -11.24 19.44 -62.68
C ARG A 293 -12.65 20.00 -62.82
N LYS A 294 -13.36 20.09 -61.70
CA LYS A 294 -14.57 20.89 -61.56
C LYS A 294 -14.17 22.30 -61.18
N SER A 295 -14.76 23.29 -61.86
CA SER A 295 -14.60 24.71 -61.55
C SER A 295 -15.99 25.35 -61.54
N GLY A 296 -16.46 25.77 -60.37
CA GLY A 296 -17.84 26.25 -60.20
C GLY A 296 -18.86 25.12 -60.38
N SER A 297 -19.87 25.33 -61.23
CA SER A 297 -20.89 24.32 -61.54
C SER A 297 -20.49 23.34 -62.65
N GLY A 298 -19.42 23.62 -63.40
CA GLY A 298 -19.03 22.87 -64.59
C GLY A 298 -17.87 21.91 -64.36
N TRP A 299 -17.93 20.75 -65.01
CA TRP A 299 -16.80 19.84 -65.15
C TRP A 299 -16.02 20.15 -66.42
N GLY A 300 -14.70 20.25 -66.31
CA GLY A 300 -13.81 20.21 -67.46
C GLY A 300 -13.85 18.84 -68.14
N ALA A 301 -13.39 18.79 -69.39
CA ALA A 301 -13.21 17.53 -70.11
C ALA A 301 -12.17 16.64 -69.41
N TRP A 302 -12.26 15.33 -69.65
CA TRP A 302 -11.22 14.39 -69.22
C TRP A 302 -9.98 14.56 -70.08
N GLU A 303 -8.84 14.75 -69.43
CA GLU A 303 -7.52 14.86 -70.05
C GLU A 303 -6.74 13.58 -69.76
N LYS A 304 -6.42 12.80 -70.81
CA LYS A 304 -5.60 11.60 -70.66
C LYS A 304 -4.17 11.99 -70.32
N LEU A 305 -3.62 11.44 -69.24
CA LEU A 305 -2.21 11.57 -68.91
C LEU A 305 -1.38 10.65 -69.81
N LEU A 306 -0.24 11.17 -70.29
CA LEU A 306 0.73 10.38 -71.03
C LEU A 306 1.38 9.35 -70.09
N ASP A 307 1.48 8.11 -70.56
CA ASP A 307 2.18 7.04 -69.86
C ASP A 307 3.52 6.70 -70.54
N SER A 308 4.22 5.70 -70.02
CA SER A 308 5.53 5.27 -70.54
C SER A 308 5.48 4.70 -71.96
N LYS A 309 4.31 4.50 -72.55
CA LYS A 309 4.13 4.07 -73.96
C LYS A 309 4.06 5.26 -74.92
N GLY A 310 4.19 6.48 -74.41
CA GLY A 310 4.14 7.71 -75.20
C GLY A 310 2.72 8.16 -75.52
N GLY A 311 2.61 9.17 -76.38
CA GLY A 311 1.31 9.63 -76.88
C GLY A 311 1.44 10.85 -77.77
N THR A 312 0.31 11.32 -78.29
CA THR A 312 0.26 12.45 -79.21
C THR A 312 0.05 13.75 -78.43
N MET A 313 1.02 14.66 -78.50
CA MET A 313 0.83 16.02 -78.01
C MET A 313 0.09 16.84 -79.06
N THR A 314 -0.88 17.64 -78.62
CA THR A 314 -1.55 18.64 -79.46
C THR A 314 -1.26 20.03 -78.87
N GLY A 315 -1.06 21.02 -79.73
CA GLY A 315 -0.61 22.36 -79.32
C GLY A 315 0.90 22.60 -79.50
N ALA A 316 1.35 23.80 -79.17
CA ALA A 316 2.75 24.19 -79.31
C ALA A 316 3.60 23.59 -78.18
N LEU A 317 4.62 22.80 -78.55
CA LEU A 317 5.69 22.41 -77.64
C LEU A 317 6.80 23.46 -77.74
N ASN A 318 6.86 24.37 -76.76
CA ASN A 318 7.97 25.31 -76.64
C ASN A 318 9.12 24.62 -75.89
N MET A 319 10.08 24.08 -76.63
CA MET A 319 11.34 23.63 -76.07
C MET A 319 12.28 24.84 -76.02
N ASP A 320 12.44 25.43 -74.83
CA ASP A 320 13.46 26.45 -74.65
C ASP A 320 14.84 25.78 -74.65
N ARG A 321 15.71 26.21 -75.57
CA ARG A 321 17.10 25.80 -75.54
C ARG A 321 17.77 26.74 -74.55
N VAL A 322 18.00 26.29 -73.32
CA VAL A 322 18.98 26.99 -72.47
C VAL A 322 20.29 26.92 -73.26
N ASN A 323 20.74 28.08 -73.72
CA ASN A 323 21.88 28.27 -74.61
C ASN A 323 23.01 27.25 -74.40
N ASN A 324 23.10 26.26 -75.31
CA ASN A 324 24.28 25.71 -75.97
C ASN A 324 23.89 24.50 -76.83
#